data_AF-A0A349ULQ6-F1
#
_entry.id   AF-A0A349ULQ6-F1
#
_cell.length_a   1.000
_cell.length_b   1.000
_cell.length_c   1.000
_cell.angle_alpha   90.00
_cell.angle_beta   90.00
_cell.angle_gamma   90.00
#
_symmetry.space_group_name_H-M   'P 1'
#
loop_
_entity.id
_entity.type
_entity.pdbx_description
1 polymer ?
#
loop_
_entity_poly.entity_id
_entity_poly.type
_entity_poly.pdbx_seq_one_letter_code
_entity_poly.pdbx_strand_id
1 'polypeptide(L)'
;MHELTAARDLQLIAPRKVPGGNIGQRARQPTRLRAIAMLETFNNAFGPAMYAYRTRIERAFSRMASSRIGLDHLPPFVRTLPRVRLWIQSKIILYSLPQKQELYQ
;
A
#
# COMPACT_ATOMS: atom_id res chain seq x y z
N MET A 1 -11.43 -13.20 -3.70
CA MET A 1 -10.83 -12.16 -2.83
C MET A 1 -11.89 -11.36 -2.07
N HIS A 2 -12.82 -10.62 -2.72
CA HIS A 2 -13.86 -9.87 -1.99
C HIS A 2 -14.74 -10.74 -1.06
N GLU A 3 -15.15 -11.94 -1.50
CA GLU A 3 -15.87 -12.89 -0.62
C GLU A 3 -15.00 -13.44 0.51
N LEU A 4 -13.72 -13.72 0.23
CA LEU A 4 -12.78 -14.24 1.25
C LEU A 4 -12.53 -13.20 2.36
N THR A 5 -12.47 -11.92 2.01
CA THR A 5 -12.37 -10.85 3.00
C THR A 5 -13.68 -10.69 3.78
N ALA A 6 -14.83 -10.83 3.10
CA ALA A 6 -16.13 -10.73 3.72
C ALA A 6 -16.40 -11.86 4.73
N ALA A 7 -15.89 -13.07 4.46
CA ALA A 7 -15.92 -14.20 5.40
C ALA A 7 -15.12 -13.96 6.69
N ARG A 8 -14.37 -12.85 6.78
CA ARG A 8 -13.62 -12.41 7.96
C ARG A 8 -14.11 -11.06 8.49
N ASP A 9 -15.33 -10.64 8.11
CA ASP A 9 -15.91 -9.33 8.45
C ASP A 9 -15.08 -8.13 7.96
N LEU A 10 -14.32 -8.31 6.87
CA LEU A 10 -13.51 -7.26 6.26
C LEU A 10 -14.07 -6.83 4.89
N GLN A 11 -14.01 -5.53 4.62
CA GLN A 11 -14.35 -4.95 3.31
C GLN A 11 -13.08 -4.67 2.50
N LEU A 12 -12.90 -5.39 1.38
CA LEU A 12 -11.86 -5.08 0.41
C LEU A 12 -12.27 -3.89 -0.48
N ILE A 13 -11.44 -2.85 -0.50
CA ILE A 13 -11.57 -1.70 -1.39
C ILE A 13 -10.48 -1.77 -2.46
N ALA A 14 -10.89 -1.99 -3.71
CA ALA A 14 -9.98 -2.05 -4.85
C ALA A 14 -10.68 -1.49 -6.09
N PRO A 15 -10.02 -0.62 -6.87
CA PRO A 15 -10.59 -0.08 -8.09
C PRO A 15 -10.76 -1.16 -9.14
N ARG A 16 -11.74 -0.97 -10.02
CA ARG A 16 -11.89 -1.83 -11.20
C ARG A 16 -10.80 -1.52 -12.21
N LYS A 17 -10.41 -2.53 -12.98
CA LYS A 17 -9.49 -2.37 -14.12
C LYS A 17 -10.03 -1.35 -15.14
N VAL A 18 -11.33 -1.37 -15.38
CA VAL A 18 -12.05 -0.42 -16.25
C VAL A 18 -13.19 0.20 -15.43
N PRO A 19 -12.99 1.40 -14.84
CA PRO A 19 -14.04 2.16 -14.18
C PRO A 19 -15.18 2.48 -15.15
N GLY A 20 -16.41 2.58 -14.66
CA GLY A 20 -17.61 2.78 -15.51
C GLY A 20 -18.01 1.63 -16.45
N GLY A 21 -17.15 0.61 -16.64
CA GLY A 21 -17.45 -0.52 -17.53
C GLY A 21 -18.53 -1.47 -17.02
N ASN A 22 -18.94 -2.42 -17.86
CA ASN A 22 -19.94 -3.44 -17.49
C ASN A 22 -19.44 -4.36 -16.36
N ILE A 23 -20.34 -4.70 -15.43
CA ILE A 23 -20.08 -5.63 -14.33
C ILE A 23 -20.53 -7.02 -14.75
N GLY A 24 -19.57 -7.94 -14.96
CA GLY A 24 -19.85 -9.33 -15.28
C GLY A 24 -20.62 -10.06 -14.16
N GLN A 25 -21.31 -11.15 -14.48
CA GLN A 25 -22.21 -11.85 -13.54
C GLN A 25 -21.53 -12.25 -12.22
N ARG A 26 -20.37 -12.91 -12.31
CA ARG A 26 -19.56 -13.29 -11.12
C ARG A 26 -19.06 -12.09 -10.31
N ALA A 27 -19.04 -10.89 -10.90
CA ALA A 27 -18.57 -9.67 -10.25
C ALA A 27 -19.68 -8.92 -9.48
N ARG A 28 -20.94 -9.37 -9.54
CA ARG A 28 -22.11 -8.74 -8.88
C ARG A 28 -22.28 -9.12 -7.41
N GLN A 29 -21.24 -9.63 -6.77
CA GLN A 29 -21.26 -9.95 -5.34
C GLN A 29 -21.49 -8.66 -4.52
N PRO A 30 -22.32 -8.68 -3.46
CA PRO A 30 -22.65 -7.49 -2.68
C PRO A 30 -21.42 -6.73 -2.17
N THR A 31 -20.40 -7.45 -1.73
CA THR A 31 -19.15 -6.89 -1.20
C THR A 31 -18.31 -6.17 -2.25
N ARG A 32 -18.33 -6.66 -3.49
CA ARG A 32 -17.67 -6.01 -4.62
C ARG A 32 -18.48 -4.81 -5.13
N LEU A 33 -19.80 -4.91 -5.17
CA LEU A 33 -20.69 -3.79 -5.52
C LEU A 33 -20.53 -2.64 -4.52
N ARG A 34 -20.40 -2.95 -3.23
CA ARG A 34 -20.08 -1.96 -2.19
C ARG A 34 -18.73 -1.28 -2.45
N ALA A 35 -17.69 -2.03 -2.80
CA ALA A 35 -16.39 -1.44 -3.15
C ALA A 35 -16.47 -0.50 -4.36
N ILE A 36 -17.27 -0.86 -5.38
CA ILE A 36 -17.51 -0.03 -6.57
C ILE A 36 -18.24 1.25 -6.17
N ALA A 37 -19.34 1.15 -5.40
CA ALA A 37 -20.05 2.32 -4.90
C ALA A 37 -19.13 3.22 -4.05
N MET A 38 -18.21 2.63 -3.29
CA MET A 38 -17.27 3.42 -2.50
C MET A 38 -16.25 4.19 -3.32
N LEU A 39 -15.85 3.68 -4.49
CA LEU A 39 -14.78 4.26 -5.31
C LEU A 39 -15.29 5.09 -6.49
N GLU A 40 -16.47 4.79 -7.01
CA GLU A 40 -16.96 5.33 -8.28
C GLU A 40 -18.20 6.21 -8.11
N THR A 41 -18.79 6.28 -6.91
CA THR A 41 -19.84 7.25 -6.61
C THR A 41 -19.23 8.62 -6.34
N PHE A 42 -19.65 9.63 -7.12
CA PHE A 42 -19.15 11.01 -7.04
C PHE A 42 -19.24 11.63 -5.64
N ASN A 43 -20.26 11.27 -4.86
CA ASN A 43 -20.48 11.81 -3.50
C ASN A 43 -19.75 11.03 -2.39
N ASN A 44 -18.84 10.10 -2.71
CA ASN A 44 -18.10 9.33 -1.72
C ASN A 44 -16.61 9.66 -1.74
N ALA A 45 -16.16 10.47 -0.78
CA ALA A 45 -14.74 10.81 -0.61
C ALA A 45 -13.96 9.75 0.20
N PHE A 46 -14.64 8.92 0.99
CA PHE A 46 -13.99 7.99 1.91
C PHE A 46 -13.22 6.88 1.18
N GLY A 47 -13.86 6.23 0.18
CA GLY A 47 -13.22 5.16 -0.59
C GLY A 47 -11.94 5.62 -1.31
N PRO A 48 -11.99 6.70 -2.10
CA PRO A 48 -10.82 7.27 -2.76
C PRO A 48 -9.73 7.69 -1.77
N ALA A 49 -10.08 8.31 -0.64
CA ALA A 49 -9.11 8.69 0.39
C ALA A 49 -8.41 7.47 0.99
N MET A 50 -9.18 6.44 1.38
CA MET A 50 -8.63 5.19 1.92
C MET A 50 -7.69 4.50 0.91
N TYR A 51 -8.08 4.46 -0.36
CA TYR A 51 -7.24 3.91 -1.43
C TYR A 51 -5.96 4.74 -1.63
N ALA A 52 -6.06 6.07 -1.58
CA ALA A 52 -4.90 6.95 -1.66
C ALA A 52 -3.91 6.74 -0.50
N TYR A 53 -4.39 6.51 0.73
CA TYR A 53 -3.53 6.15 1.87
C TYR A 53 -2.81 4.83 1.63
N ARG A 54 -3.50 3.81 1.11
CA ARG A 54 -2.87 2.55 0.71
C ARG A 54 -1.75 2.78 -0.30
N THR A 55 -2.01 3.53 -1.38
CA THR A 55 -1.00 3.84 -2.39
C THR A 55 0.20 4.59 -1.81
N ARG A 56 -0.02 5.51 -0.85
CA ARG A 56 1.08 6.20 -0.15
C ARG A 56 1.96 5.22 0.64
N ILE A 57 1.36 4.27 1.35
CA ILE A 57 2.08 3.22 2.08
C ILE A 57 2.91 2.36 1.12
N GLU A 58 2.29 1.85 0.06
CA GLU A 58 2.97 1.02 -0.95
C GLU A 58 4.14 1.78 -1.60
N ARG A 59 3.93 3.06 -1.94
CA ARG A 59 4.98 3.92 -2.50
C ARG A 59 6.13 4.16 -1.50
N ALA A 60 5.83 4.33 -0.21
CA ALA A 60 6.85 4.50 0.81
C ALA A 60 7.73 3.25 0.92
N PHE A 61 7.12 2.06 0.98
CA PHE A 61 7.87 0.79 0.99
C PHE A 61 8.66 0.56 -0.29
N SER A 62 8.07 0.85 -1.46
CA SER A 62 8.78 0.76 -2.75
C SER A 62 10.01 1.67 -2.80
N ARG A 63 9.87 2.94 -2.40
CA ARG A 63 11.02 3.86 -2.32
C ARG A 63 12.07 3.39 -1.34
N MET A 64 11.66 2.86 -0.19
CA MET A 64 12.58 2.34 0.81
C MET A 64 13.34 1.13 0.25
N ALA A 65 12.67 0.19 -0.41
CA ALA A 65 13.32 -0.98 -1.00
C ALA A 65 14.27 -0.64 -2.16
N SER A 66 13.97 0.40 -2.95
CA SER A 66 14.79 0.79 -4.10
C SER A 66 15.87 1.84 -3.80
N SER A 67 15.94 2.37 -2.58
CA SER A 67 16.91 3.41 -2.23
C SER A 67 18.24 2.83 -1.74
N ARG A 68 19.35 3.50 -2.04
CA ARG A 68 20.70 3.10 -1.59
C ARG A 68 20.81 2.90 -0.07
N ILE A 69 20.02 3.66 0.70
CA ILE A 69 20.04 3.63 2.17
C ILE A 69 18.91 2.76 2.74
N GLY A 70 17.94 2.30 1.95
CA GLY A 70 16.76 1.65 2.48
C GLY A 70 16.86 0.12 2.63
N LEU A 71 15.71 -0.55 2.57
CA LEU A 71 15.55 -1.96 2.95
C LEU A 71 15.86 -2.89 1.78
N ASP A 72 17.15 -3.11 1.55
CA ASP A 72 17.67 -4.11 0.62
C ASP A 72 18.09 -5.40 1.37
N HIS A 73 18.75 -6.33 0.69
CA HIS A 73 19.28 -7.57 1.19
C HIS A 73 20.06 -7.40 2.51
N LEU A 74 19.82 -8.33 3.44
CA LEU A 74 20.50 -8.35 4.73
C LEU A 74 21.98 -8.73 4.54
N PRO A 75 22.92 -7.97 5.09
CA PRO A 75 24.33 -8.34 5.04
C PRO A 75 24.60 -9.68 5.74
N PRO A 76 25.65 -10.41 5.35
CA PRO A 76 25.98 -11.71 5.93
C PRO A 76 26.18 -11.70 7.45
N PHE A 77 26.51 -10.58 8.08
CA PHE A 77 26.68 -10.50 9.54
C PHE A 77 25.39 -10.22 10.33
N VAL A 78 24.28 -9.95 9.63
CA VAL A 78 22.94 -9.67 10.17
C VAL A 78 22.05 -10.91 10.04
N ARG A 79 22.41 -12.01 10.73
CA ARG A 79 21.71 -13.31 10.61
C ARG A 79 20.74 -13.64 11.75
N THR A 80 20.87 -12.96 12.90
CA THR A 80 20.02 -13.26 14.08
C THR A 80 18.88 -12.27 14.18
N LEU A 81 17.71 -12.71 14.67
CA LEU A 81 16.52 -11.87 14.79
C LEU A 81 16.78 -10.53 15.53
N PRO A 82 17.56 -10.47 16.63
CA PRO A 82 17.90 -9.19 17.27
C PRO A 82 18.68 -8.25 16.35
N ARG A 83 19.67 -8.77 15.59
CA ARG A 83 20.46 -7.96 14.65
C ARG A 83 19.62 -7.50 13.47
N VAL A 84 18.75 -8.35 12.95
CA VAL A 84 17.81 -8.00 11.86
C VAL A 84 16.89 -6.86 12.31
N ARG A 85 16.33 -6.93 13.52
CA ARG A 85 15.49 -5.86 14.07
C ARG A 85 16.23 -4.53 14.17
N LEU A 86 17.43 -4.53 14.77
CA LEU A 86 18.25 -3.33 14.89
C LEU A 86 18.64 -2.77 13.52
N TRP A 87 19.02 -3.63 12.57
CA TRP A 87 19.37 -3.22 11.21
C TRP A 87 18.20 -2.54 10.50
N ILE A 88 17.02 -3.15 10.52
CA ILE A 88 15.80 -2.58 9.91
C ILE A 88 15.44 -1.25 10.58
N GLN A 89 15.47 -1.17 11.90
CA GLN A 89 15.18 0.07 12.64
C GLN A 89 16.15 1.20 12.24
N SER A 90 17.46 0.94 12.24
CA SER A 90 18.46 1.91 11.80
C SER A 90 18.24 2.36 10.36
N LYS A 91 17.88 1.45 9.46
CA LYS A 91 17.59 1.75 8.06
C LYS A 91 16.36 2.65 7.90
N ILE A 92 15.28 2.37 8.63
CA ILE A 92 14.08 3.21 8.65
C ILE A 92 14.41 4.61 9.17
N ILE A 93 15.16 4.71 10.28
CA ILE A 93 15.58 6.00 10.86
C ILE A 93 16.41 6.78 9.83
N LEU A 94 17.45 6.18 9.26
CA LEU A 94 18.31 6.82 8.26
C LEU A 94 17.53 7.27 7.03
N TYR A 95 16.56 6.48 6.57
CA TYR A 95 15.69 6.85 5.44
C TYR A 95 14.75 8.02 5.78
N SER A 96 14.28 8.11 7.03
CA SER A 96 13.36 9.16 7.50
C SER A 96 14.03 10.51 7.76
N LEU A 97 15.37 10.54 7.86
CA LEU A 97 16.09 11.78 8.03
C LEU A 97 15.90 12.67 6.78
N PRO A 98 15.77 14.00 6.96
CA PRO A 98 15.69 14.92 5.83
C PRO A 98 16.94 14.75 4.96
N GLN A 99 16.76 14.31 3.72
CA GLN A 99 17.83 14.40 2.74
C GLN A 99 18.02 15.89 2.43
N LYS A 100 19.19 16.45 2.74
CA LYS A 100 19.58 17.77 2.24
C LYS A 100 19.40 17.74 0.73
N GLN A 101 18.38 18.43 0.24
CA GLN A 101 18.31 18.80 -1.17
C GLN A 101 19.51 19.72 -1.38
N GLU A 102 20.51 19.25 -2.11
CA GLU A 102 21.56 20.14 -2.59
C GLU A 102 20.86 21.23 -3.42
N LEU A 103 20.88 22.42 -2.84
CA LEU A 103 20.57 23.69 -3.49
C LEU A 103 21.54 23.87 -4.66
N TYR A 104 21.19 23.32 -5.82
CA TYR A 104 21.69 23.82 -7.09
C TYR A 104 20.50 23.97 -8.04
N GLN A 105 20.29 25.25 -8.39
CA GLN A 105 19.53 25.71 -9.55
C GLN A 105 20.07 25.10 -10.84
#